data_AF-A0A0R2TEH6-F1
#
_entry.id   AF-A0A0R2TEH6-F1
#
_cell.length_a   1.000
_cell.length_b   1.000
_cell.length_c   1.000
_cell.angle_alpha   90.00
_cell.angle_beta   90.00
_cell.angle_gamma   90.00
#
_symmetry.space_group_name_H-M   'P 1'
#
loop_
_entity.id
_entity.type
_entity.pdbx_description
1 polymer ?
#
loop_
_entity_poly.entity_id
_entity_poly.type
_entity_poly.pdbx_seq_one_letter_code
_entity_poly.pdbx_strand_id
1 'polypeptide(L)'
;MLRTGDKLVVTKLDRLARSVAHMGDILHTIESKGAGLVILSLGSETIDTTTATGKLILNMMISVAQFEREMMKERQVEGIKKAKAEGKYKGRVPTAMRQSDKVKALIEAGIGRPQVMEQLGISKASYYRCLGG
;
A
#
# COMPACT_ATOMS: atom_id res chain seq x y z
N MET A 1 -8.68 10.01 27.46
CA MET A 1 -9.47 10.79 26.48
C MET A 1 -8.98 12.23 26.52
N LEU A 2 -8.89 12.89 25.36
CA LEU A 2 -8.62 14.33 25.27
C LEU A 2 -9.81 15.15 25.79
N ARG A 3 -9.51 16.24 26.48
CA ARG A 3 -10.45 17.22 27.04
C ARG A 3 -10.21 18.59 26.43
N THR A 4 -11.15 19.50 26.65
CA THR A 4 -11.02 20.89 26.20
C THR A 4 -9.78 21.54 26.82
N GLY A 5 -8.98 22.20 25.97
CA GLY A 5 -7.71 22.81 26.36
C GLY A 5 -6.49 21.89 26.26
N ASP A 6 -6.69 20.57 26.11
CA ASP A 6 -5.58 19.63 25.95
C ASP A 6 -4.85 19.85 24.61
N LYS A 7 -3.57 19.47 24.57
CA LYS A 7 -2.79 19.40 23.33
C LYS A 7 -2.26 17.99 23.11
N LEU A 8 -2.62 17.39 21.97
CA LEU A 8 -1.95 16.18 21.50
C LEU A 8 -0.60 16.59 20.89
N VAL A 9 0.50 16.14 21.47
CA VAL A 9 1.84 16.45 20.98
C VAL A 9 2.41 15.23 20.26
N VAL A 10 2.85 15.41 19.02
CA VAL A 10 3.48 14.37 18.21
C VAL A 10 4.82 14.83 17.67
N THR A 11 5.76 13.90 17.50
CA THR A 11 7.09 14.24 16.97
C THR A 11 7.05 14.52 15.48
N LYS A 12 6.39 13.68 14.69
CA LYS A 12 6.27 13.81 13.23
C LYS A 12 4.88 13.45 12.75
N LEU A 13 4.48 14.00 11.61
CA LEU A 13 3.14 13.82 11.03
C LEU A 13 2.90 12.38 10.52
N ASP A 14 3.93 11.72 9.98
CA ASP A 14 3.86 10.34 9.48
C ASP A 14 3.55 9.31 10.57
N ARG A 15 3.81 9.64 11.84
CA ARG A 15 3.48 8.79 12.98
C ARG A 15 2.03 8.92 13.43
N LEU A 16 1.34 9.96 12.99
CA LEU A 16 -0.04 10.24 13.37
C LEU A 16 -1.03 9.76 12.31
N ALA A 17 -0.74 9.95 11.01
CA ALA A 17 -1.67 9.64 9.94
C ALA A 17 -1.07 8.83 8.78
N ARG A 18 -1.85 7.88 8.26
CA ARG A 18 -1.49 7.03 7.11
C ARG A 18 -1.83 7.63 5.74
N SER A 19 -2.64 8.69 5.73
CA SER A 19 -3.07 9.41 4.53
C SER A 19 -3.52 10.83 4.89
N VAL A 20 -3.62 11.68 3.87
CA VAL A 20 -4.17 13.04 3.99
C VAL A 20 -5.61 13.02 4.51
N ALA A 21 -6.46 12.15 3.96
CA ALA A 21 -7.82 11.98 4.46
C ALA A 21 -7.86 11.60 5.95
N HIS A 22 -7.04 10.62 6.35
CA HIS A 22 -6.95 10.20 7.75
C HIS A 22 -6.44 11.33 8.67
N MET A 23 -5.58 12.21 8.16
CA MET A 23 -5.13 13.38 8.90
C MET A 23 -6.27 14.38 9.14
N GLY A 24 -7.11 14.61 8.14
CA GLY A 24 -8.33 15.42 8.27
C GLY A 24 -9.27 14.88 9.33
N ASP A 25 -9.52 13.57 9.34
CA ASP A 25 -10.37 12.90 10.34
C ASP A 25 -9.81 13.06 11.76
N ILE A 26 -8.49 12.90 11.93
CA ILE A 26 -7.82 13.08 13.21
C ILE A 26 -7.93 14.52 13.69
N LEU A 27 -7.66 15.49 12.81
CA LEU A 27 -7.74 16.91 13.16
C LEU A 27 -9.16 17.30 13.60
N HIS A 28 -10.17 16.87 12.84
CA HIS A 28 -11.57 17.07 13.19
C HIS A 28 -11.94 16.45 14.54
N THR A 29 -11.42 15.26 14.83
CA THR A 29 -11.64 14.56 16.11
C THR A 29 -11.00 15.29 17.30
N ILE A 30 -9.85 15.94 17.10
CA ILE A 30 -9.16 16.73 18.13
C ILE A 30 -9.90 18.05 18.36
N GLU A 31 -10.26 18.75 17.29
CA GLU A 31 -10.96 20.04 17.34
C GLU A 31 -12.36 19.93 17.95
N SER A 32 -13.12 18.87 17.62
CA SER A 32 -14.45 18.61 18.20
C SER A 32 -14.43 18.40 19.71
N LYS A 33 -13.26 18.10 20.30
CA LYS A 33 -13.06 18.00 21.75
C LYS A 33 -12.58 19.31 22.39
N GLY A 34 -12.40 20.36 21.59
CA GLY A 34 -11.79 21.62 22.02
C GLY A 34 -10.30 21.48 22.37
N ALA A 35 -9.63 20.48 21.80
CA ALA A 35 -8.21 20.23 21.98
C ALA A 35 -7.41 20.73 20.76
N GLY A 36 -6.10 20.80 20.91
CA GLY A 36 -5.15 21.15 19.85
C GLY A 36 -4.21 20.02 19.48
N LEU A 37 -3.59 20.14 18.31
CA LEU A 37 -2.48 19.29 17.86
C LEU A 37 -1.20 20.14 17.77
N VAL A 38 -0.11 19.63 18.34
CA VAL A 38 1.24 20.18 18.22
C VAL A 38 2.14 19.15 17.54
N ILE A 39 2.80 19.54 16.46
CA ILE A 39 3.75 18.71 15.73
C ILE A 39 5.13 19.30 15.94
N LEU A 40 6.04 18.57 16.57
CA LEU A 40 7.35 19.09 16.97
C LEU A 40 8.34 19.21 15.80
N SER A 41 8.18 18.37 14.78
CA SER A 41 9.08 18.32 13.63
C SER A 41 8.29 18.11 12.35
N LEU A 42 7.74 19.21 11.83
CA LEU A 42 7.27 19.30 10.45
C LEU A 42 8.25 20.19 9.67
N GLY A 43 9.13 19.60 8.87
CA GLY A 43 10.14 20.38 8.13
C GLY A 43 11.14 21.12 9.03
N SER A 44 11.46 20.56 10.20
CA SER A 44 12.28 21.18 11.25
C SER A 44 11.62 22.32 12.03
N GLU A 45 10.34 22.61 11.78
CA GLU A 45 9.57 23.57 12.57
C GLU A 45 8.53 22.87 13.47
N THR A 46 8.20 23.55 14.57
CA THR A 46 7.08 23.16 15.43
C THR A 46 5.81 23.87 14.98
N ILE A 47 4.75 23.11 14.75
CA ILE A 47 3.45 23.64 14.34
C ILE A 47 2.42 23.42 15.44
N ASP A 48 1.78 24.50 15.86
CA ASP A 48 0.67 24.49 16.83
C ASP A 48 -0.66 24.87 16.16
N THR A 49 -1.53 23.88 16.03
CA THR A 49 -2.86 24.04 15.44
C THR A 49 -3.88 24.73 16.35
N THR A 50 -3.52 25.13 17.58
CA THR A 50 -4.38 26.04 18.36
C THR A 50 -4.38 27.46 17.82
N THR A 51 -3.47 27.78 16.88
CA THR A 51 -3.39 29.09 16.21
C THR A 51 -3.94 29.01 14.79
N ALA A 52 -4.53 30.10 14.30
CA ALA A 52 -5.02 30.18 12.92
C ALA A 52 -3.89 29.94 11.90
N THR A 53 -2.71 30.52 12.16
CA THR A 53 -1.50 30.33 11.34
C THR A 53 -1.06 28.87 11.31
N GLY A 54 -0.99 28.20 12.45
CA GLY A 54 -0.59 26.79 12.50
C GLY A 54 -1.58 25.86 11.79
N LYS A 55 -2.88 26.13 11.88
CA LYS A 55 -3.90 25.41 11.07
C LYS A 55 -3.69 25.63 9.57
N LEU A 56 -3.45 26.87 9.15
CA LEU A 56 -3.20 27.20 7.75
C LEU A 56 -1.97 26.45 7.21
N ILE A 57 -0.83 26.52 7.92
CA ILE A 57 0.41 25.86 7.50
C ILE A 57 0.18 24.34 7.42
N LEU A 58 -0.45 23.73 8.42
CA LEU A 58 -0.76 22.30 8.39
C LEU A 58 -1.63 21.94 7.18
N ASN A 59 -2.71 22.68 6.93
CA ASN A 59 -3.61 22.42 5.81
C ASN A 59 -2.91 22.58 4.46
N MET A 60 -2.05 23.60 4.30
CA MET A 60 -1.25 23.79 3.09
C MET A 60 -0.30 22.62 2.86
N MET A 61 0.43 22.17 3.90
CA MET A 61 1.35 21.03 3.80
C MET A 61 0.61 19.73 3.46
N ILE A 62 -0.55 19.50 4.07
CA ILE A 62 -1.43 18.37 3.75
C ILE A 62 -1.88 18.42 2.28
N SER A 63 -2.25 19.60 1.78
CA SER A 63 -2.73 19.81 0.41
C SER A 63 -1.61 19.57 -0.61
N VAL A 64 -0.40 20.07 -0.33
CA VAL A 64 0.79 19.84 -1.17
C VAL A 64 1.12 18.34 -1.21
N ALA A 65 1.12 17.66 -0.06
CA ALA A 65 1.36 16.22 -0.01
C ALA A 65 0.33 15.40 -0.81
N GLN A 66 -0.94 15.84 -0.83
CA GLN A 66 -1.96 15.22 -1.67
C GLN A 66 -1.67 15.44 -3.16
N PHE A 67 -1.39 16.68 -3.55
CA PHE A 67 -1.07 17.05 -4.92
C PHE A 67 0.13 16.25 -5.46
N GLU A 68 1.23 16.16 -4.70
CA GLU A 68 2.41 15.39 -5.10
C GLU A 68 2.09 13.89 -5.32
N ARG A 69 1.22 13.32 -4.46
CA ARG A 69 0.79 11.94 -4.58
C ARG A 69 -0.05 11.70 -5.83
N GLU A 70 -0.92 12.64 -6.17
CA GLU A 70 -1.75 12.58 -7.39
C GLU A 70 -0.87 12.68 -8.64
N MET A 71 0.02 13.67 -8.69
CA MET A 71 0.99 13.82 -9.78
C MET A 71 1.88 12.59 -9.98
N MET A 72 2.33 11.95 -8.88
CA MET A 72 3.11 10.71 -8.94
C MET A 72 2.30 9.56 -9.56
N LYS A 73 1.03 9.42 -9.20
CA LYS A 73 0.15 8.39 -9.77
C LYS A 73 -0.12 8.62 -11.25
N GLU A 74 -0.33 9.86 -11.68
CA GLU A 74 -0.52 10.18 -13.09
C GLU A 74 0.69 9.74 -13.93
N ARG A 75 1.90 10.12 -13.51
CA ARG A 75 3.15 9.69 -14.15
C ARG A 75 3.31 8.18 -14.15
N GLN A 76 2.92 7.51 -13.06
CA GLN A 76 2.94 6.05 -12.99
C GLN A 76 2.00 5.43 -14.04
N VAL A 77 0.78 5.96 -14.19
CA VAL A 77 -0.19 5.47 -15.17
C VAL A 77 0.35 5.64 -16.60
N GLU A 78 0.97 6.78 -16.91
CA GLU A 78 1.62 7.01 -18.21
C GLU A 78 2.74 6.01 -18.46
N GLY A 79 3.61 5.79 -17.47
CA GLY A 79 4.69 4.79 -17.53
C GLY A 79 4.16 3.37 -17.74
N ILE A 80 3.08 3.00 -17.04
CA ILE A 80 2.41 1.71 -17.21
C ILE A 80 1.85 1.58 -18.64
N LYS A 81 1.17 2.61 -19.17
CA LYS A 81 0.63 2.61 -20.53
C LYS A 81 1.74 2.39 -21.57
N LYS A 82 2.86 3.12 -21.45
CA LYS A 82 4.03 2.96 -22.32
C LYS A 82 4.61 1.55 -22.25
N ALA A 83 4.88 1.05 -21.05
CA ALA A 83 5.43 -0.29 -20.87
C ALA A 83 4.48 -1.41 -21.32
N LYS A 84 3.16 -1.21 -21.24
CA LYS A 84 2.16 -2.11 -21.84
C LYS A 84 2.22 -2.09 -23.37
N ALA A 85 2.31 -0.91 -24.00
CA ALA A 85 2.45 -0.79 -25.45
C ALA A 85 3.75 -1.44 -25.95
N GLU A 86 4.84 -1.36 -25.17
CA GLU A 86 6.11 -2.04 -25.44
C GLU A 86 6.10 -3.54 -25.09
N GLY A 87 4.99 -4.11 -24.62
CA GLY A 87 4.87 -5.54 -24.31
C GLY A 87 5.69 -6.02 -23.10
N LYS A 88 6.14 -5.12 -22.22
CA LYS A 88 6.97 -5.47 -21.05
C LYS A 88 6.22 -6.27 -19.98
N TYR A 89 4.91 -6.11 -19.87
CA TYR A 89 4.09 -6.83 -18.91
C TYR A 89 3.81 -8.26 -19.39
N LYS A 90 4.60 -9.23 -18.92
CA LYS A 90 4.45 -10.67 -19.22
C LYS A 90 3.65 -11.45 -18.16
N GLY A 91 3.03 -10.74 -17.21
CA GLY A 91 2.31 -11.33 -16.09
C GLY A 91 3.23 -12.11 -15.13
N ARG A 92 2.62 -12.91 -14.25
CA ARG A 92 3.36 -13.79 -13.34
C ARG A 92 3.97 -14.94 -14.13
N VAL A 93 5.26 -15.19 -13.91
CA VAL A 93 5.94 -16.36 -14.50
C VAL A 93 5.19 -17.64 -14.10
N PRO A 94 4.77 -18.48 -15.06
CA PRO A 94 3.96 -19.66 -14.77
C PRO A 94 4.84 -20.82 -14.31
N THR A 95 5.45 -20.69 -13.13
CA THR A 95 6.45 -21.63 -12.59
C THR A 95 5.95 -23.08 -12.49
N ALA A 96 4.69 -23.28 -12.11
CA ALA A 96 4.09 -24.62 -12.06
C ALA A 96 3.85 -25.20 -13.46
N MET A 97 3.29 -24.42 -14.40
CA MET A 97 3.03 -24.92 -15.76
C MET A 97 4.31 -25.21 -16.54
N ARG A 98 5.45 -24.60 -16.18
CA ARG A 98 6.77 -25.00 -16.69
C ARG A 98 7.20 -26.42 -16.26
N GLN A 99 6.54 -27.00 -15.27
CA GLN A 99 6.76 -28.37 -14.82
C GLN A 99 5.73 -29.36 -15.37
N SER A 100 4.88 -28.95 -16.33
CA SER A 100 3.78 -29.79 -16.83
C SER A 100 4.26 -31.12 -17.40
N ASP A 101 5.40 -31.14 -18.09
CA ASP A 101 5.97 -32.38 -18.65
C ASP A 101 6.41 -33.35 -17.54
N LYS A 102 6.95 -32.82 -16.43
CA LYS A 102 7.30 -33.63 -15.24
C LYS A 102 6.06 -34.19 -14.56
N VAL A 103 4.99 -33.40 -14.47
CA VAL A 103 3.71 -33.85 -13.93
C VAL A 103 3.16 -35.00 -14.77
N LYS A 104 3.14 -34.88 -16.10
CA LYS A 104 2.68 -35.92 -17.02
C LYS A 104 3.52 -37.20 -16.93
N ALA A 105 4.86 -37.05 -16.96
CA ALA A 105 5.77 -38.19 -16.85
C ALA A 105 5.61 -38.98 -15.54
N LEU A 106 5.40 -38.30 -14.41
CA LEU A 106 5.18 -38.98 -13.13
C LEU A 106 3.83 -39.72 -13.07
N ILE A 107 2.80 -39.19 -13.73
CA ILE A 107 1.49 -39.87 -13.86
C ILE A 107 1.61 -41.10 -14.75
N GLU A 108 2.31 -41.00 -15.89
CA GLU A 108 2.58 -42.13 -16.78
C GLU A 108 3.40 -43.23 -16.08
N ALA A 109 4.30 -42.84 -15.17
CA ALA A 109 5.03 -43.75 -14.29
C ALA A 109 4.17 -44.34 -13.14
N GLY A 110 2.88 -44.01 -13.07
CA GLY A 110 1.94 -44.53 -12.08
C GLY A 110 2.05 -43.90 -10.68
N ILE A 111 2.77 -42.78 -10.52
CA ILE A 111 2.92 -42.11 -9.23
C ILE A 111 1.59 -41.47 -8.82
N GLY A 112 1.21 -41.66 -7.54
CA GLY A 112 -0.02 -41.13 -6.99
C GLY A 112 -0.04 -39.60 -6.95
N ARG A 113 -1.20 -38.99 -7.24
CA ARG A 113 -1.39 -37.53 -7.25
C ARG A 113 -0.81 -36.79 -6.03
N PRO A 114 -0.99 -37.24 -4.76
CA PRO A 114 -0.38 -36.58 -3.60
C PRO A 114 1.15 -36.54 -3.66
N GLN A 115 1.77 -37.64 -4.08
CA GLN A 115 3.23 -37.75 -4.19
C GLN A 115 3.78 -36.87 -5.30
N VAL A 116 3.08 -36.77 -6.45
CA VAL A 116 3.48 -35.84 -7.53
C VAL A 116 3.45 -34.39 -7.05
N MET A 117 2.43 -33.99 -6.29
CA MET A 117 2.31 -32.64 -5.75
C MET A 117 3.41 -32.32 -4.73
N GLU A 118 3.71 -33.26 -3.84
CA GLU A 118 4.77 -33.13 -2.83
C GLU A 118 6.16 -33.08 -3.49
N GLN A 119 6.45 -34.01 -4.40
CA GLN A 119 7.75 -34.13 -5.07
C GLN A 119 8.08 -32.90 -5.94
N LEU A 120 7.08 -32.30 -6.58
CA LEU A 120 7.26 -31.11 -7.42
C LEU A 120 7.01 -29.79 -6.67
N GLY A 121 6.60 -29.86 -5.40
CA GLY A 121 6.28 -28.68 -4.59
C GLY A 121 5.16 -27.82 -5.18
N ILE A 122 4.17 -28.43 -5.84
CA ILE A 122 3.08 -27.73 -6.51
C ILE A 122 1.74 -27.93 -5.80
N SER A 123 0.92 -26.88 -5.76
CA SER A 123 -0.43 -26.95 -5.19
C SER A 123 -1.35 -27.85 -6.01
N LYS A 124 -2.45 -28.32 -5.41
CA LYS A 124 -3.52 -29.05 -6.13
C LYS A 124 -4.03 -28.28 -7.34
N ALA A 125 -4.27 -26.97 -7.20
CA ALA A 125 -4.73 -26.13 -8.31
C ALA A 125 -3.68 -26.02 -9.43
N SER A 126 -2.40 -25.96 -9.07
CA SER A 126 -1.28 -25.96 -10.02
C SER A 126 -1.13 -27.30 -10.75
N TYR A 127 -1.27 -28.41 -10.04
CA TYR A 127 -1.25 -29.76 -10.58
C TYR A 127 -2.30 -29.93 -11.69
N TYR A 128 -3.57 -29.60 -11.39
CA TYR A 128 -4.63 -29.70 -12.40
C TYR A 128 -4.40 -28.77 -13.59
N ARG A 129 -3.95 -27.54 -13.33
CA ARG A 129 -3.62 -26.59 -14.40
C ARG A 129 -2.49 -27.07 -15.33
N CYS A 130 -1.59 -27.94 -14.85
CA CYS A 130 -0.54 -28.56 -15.67
C CYS A 130 -1.07 -29.67 -16.58
N LEU A 131 -2.21 -30.27 -16.22
CA LEU A 131 -2.87 -31.33 -17.00
C LEU A 131 -3.82 -30.80 -18.07
N GLY A 132 -3.83 -29.48 -18.25
CA GLY A 132 -4.87 -28.78 -18.98
C GLY A 132 -5.84 -28.15 -17.99
N GLY A 133 -6.01 -26.84 -18.09
CA GLY A 133 -7.33 -26.29 -17.79
C GLY A 133 -8.35 -26.92 -18.72
#